data_AF-A0A0F8YW13-F1
#
_entry.id   AF-A0A0F8YW13-F1
#
_cell.length_a   1.000
_cell.length_b   1.000
_cell.length_c   1.000
_cell.angle_alpha   90.00
_cell.angle_beta   90.00
_cell.angle_gamma   90.00
#
_symmetry.space_group_name_H-M   'P 1'
#
loop_
_entity.id
_entity.type
_entity.pdbx_description
1 polymer ?
#
loop_
_entity_poly.entity_id
_entity_poly.type
_entity_poly.pdbx_seq_one_letter_code
_entity_poly.pdbx_strand_id
1 'polypeptide(L)'
;GKYFNGVRLKRLIEEAEYELDKGKPEAAHGVLLGTSKIELGEGKLVKPAEDFDVWREAYDEQRDRPLVPYPGKLSRFLNDAMVRDSLIAFMGPDKSGKCLAEDTEVILSNGSVKTIEKLVAEKSRSVRVIAMNEATNHLVASEVEGFFDNGSKECWEVETRSGRKIQATLNHPFYTVDGWTMLKDIFIGAFMRVPKRVGVFGNARVSNPKLKFLSYMLAEGCCISNQGSYNSIFTNTDSVIVSDFKNCCKELGITYTKVGKEPSYRLKGSISLLKELGLAGHTAKNKRIPDCVYTTTKDQIALFLRIFFSCDGYIYKLHGRGRFIEITLANEKMLRQISHLLLRFGIVHTFRYKQARCNGKVFDAWRIVISCSEYVNIFLREINFLSYKKTNII
;
A
#
# COMPACT_ATOMS: atom_id res chain seq x y z
N GLY A 1 8.34 1.50 -48.96
CA GLY A 1 9.56 1.19 -49.72
C GLY A 1 10.80 1.84 -49.12
N LYS A 2 11.04 3.13 -49.38
CA LYS A 2 12.32 3.81 -49.03
C LYS A 2 12.67 3.83 -47.53
N TYR A 3 11.69 4.00 -46.63
CA TYR A 3 11.94 4.08 -45.18
C TYR A 3 12.42 2.74 -44.58
N PHE A 4 11.80 1.63 -44.96
CA PHE A 4 12.18 0.28 -44.50
C PHE A 4 13.58 -0.14 -45.00
N ASN A 5 13.96 0.29 -46.21
CA ASN A 5 15.32 0.06 -46.71
C ASN A 5 16.36 0.85 -45.92
N GLY A 6 16.06 2.08 -45.48
CA GLY A 6 16.97 2.88 -44.66
C GLY A 6 17.27 2.28 -43.29
N VAL A 7 16.23 1.80 -42.58
CA VAL A 7 16.40 1.15 -41.27
C VAL A 7 17.19 -0.15 -41.39
N ARG A 8 16.92 -0.95 -42.44
CA ARG A 8 17.65 -2.20 -42.68
C ARG A 8 19.12 -1.96 -43.01
N LEU A 9 19.44 -0.95 -43.82
CA LEU A 9 20.82 -0.60 -44.14
C LEU A 9 21.60 -0.15 -42.89
N LYS A 10 20.95 0.64 -42.03
CA LYS A 10 21.56 1.14 -40.80
C LYS A 10 21.94 0.01 -39.85
N ARG A 11 21.05 -0.99 -39.70
CA ARG A 11 21.30 -2.17 -38.87
C ARG A 11 22.42 -3.06 -39.41
N LEU A 12 22.51 -3.22 -40.74
CA LEU A 12 23.61 -3.98 -41.37
C LEU A 12 24.97 -3.32 -41.12
N ILE A 13 25.01 -1.97 -41.15
CA ILE A 13 26.23 -1.21 -40.83
C ILE A 13 26.60 -1.40 -39.36
N GLU A 14 25.65 -1.24 -38.43
CA GLU A 14 25.87 -1.43 -36.99
C GLU A 14 26.39 -2.84 -36.66
N GLU A 15 25.86 -3.88 -37.30
CA GLU A 15 26.30 -5.27 -37.12
C GLU A 15 27.70 -5.53 -37.71
N ALA A 16 28.04 -4.90 -38.84
CA ALA A 16 29.38 -5.00 -39.43
C ALA A 16 30.44 -4.25 -38.60
N GLU A 17 30.13 -3.04 -38.11
CA GLU A 17 30.99 -2.26 -37.22
C GLU A 17 31.29 -3.04 -35.93
N TYR A 18 30.28 -3.68 -35.35
CA TYR A 18 30.43 -4.50 -34.15
C TYR A 18 31.44 -5.66 -34.31
N GLU A 19 31.47 -6.32 -35.47
CA GLU A 19 32.45 -7.40 -35.73
C GLU A 19 33.85 -6.84 -36.05
N LEU A 20 33.95 -5.66 -36.65
CA LEU A 20 35.23 -4.95 -36.82
C LEU A 20 35.84 -4.54 -35.48
N ASP A 21 35.05 -4.03 -34.54
CA ASP A 21 35.50 -3.67 -33.19
C ASP A 21 36.03 -4.89 -32.40
N LYS A 22 35.59 -6.09 -32.76
CA LYS A 22 36.11 -7.35 -32.20
C LYS A 22 37.35 -7.89 -32.92
N GLY A 23 37.88 -7.15 -33.90
CA GLY A 23 39.03 -7.57 -34.70
C GLY A 23 38.73 -8.72 -35.66
N LYS A 24 37.48 -8.88 -36.10
CA LYS A 24 37.04 -9.96 -36.99
C LYS A 24 36.61 -9.45 -38.38
N PRO A 25 37.56 -9.04 -39.24
CA PRO A 25 37.25 -8.43 -40.54
C PRO A 25 36.53 -9.39 -41.50
N GLU A 26 36.84 -10.69 -41.48
CA GLU A 26 36.15 -11.71 -42.28
C GLU A 26 34.67 -11.87 -41.89
N ALA A 27 34.36 -11.75 -40.59
CA ALA A 27 32.99 -11.84 -40.10
C ALA A 27 32.18 -10.59 -40.48
N ALA A 28 32.77 -9.39 -40.35
CA ALA A 28 32.17 -8.15 -40.80
C ALA A 28 31.90 -8.16 -42.33
N HIS A 29 32.84 -8.70 -43.11
CA HIS A 29 32.67 -8.87 -44.55
C HIS A 29 31.54 -9.84 -44.88
N GLY A 30 31.41 -10.94 -44.12
CA GLY A 30 30.30 -11.88 -44.21
C GLY A 30 28.93 -11.24 -43.91
N VAL A 31 28.84 -10.33 -42.93
CA VAL A 31 27.59 -9.60 -42.61
C VAL A 31 27.15 -8.70 -43.76
N LEU A 32 28.09 -8.01 -44.41
CA LEU A 32 27.81 -7.13 -45.55
C LEU A 32 27.42 -7.91 -46.82
N LEU A 33 28.01 -9.08 -47.03
CA LEU A 33 27.71 -9.97 -48.17
C LEU A 33 26.48 -10.85 -47.93
N GLY A 34 26.04 -11.02 -46.68
CA GLY A 34 24.92 -11.87 -46.26
C GLY A 34 23.53 -11.38 -46.67
N THR A 35 23.43 -10.47 -47.64
CA THR A 35 22.13 -10.10 -48.23
C THR A 35 21.70 -11.19 -49.20
N SER A 36 20.86 -12.11 -48.71
CA SER A 36 20.14 -13.04 -49.57
C SER A 36 19.34 -12.24 -50.60
N LYS A 37 19.75 -12.36 -51.87
CA LYS A 37 18.99 -11.92 -53.03
C LYS A 37 17.65 -12.66 -52.97
N ILE A 38 16.55 -11.94 -52.76
CA ILE A 38 15.23 -12.52 -53.04
C ILE A 38 15.12 -12.49 -54.57
N GLU A 39 15.41 -13.63 -55.19
CA GLU A 39 15.03 -13.83 -56.59
C GLU A 39 13.50 -13.89 -56.61
N LEU A 40 12.88 -12.84 -57.13
CA LEU A 40 11.50 -12.93 -57.58
C LEU A 40 11.50 -13.93 -58.74
N GLY A 41 11.12 -15.18 -58.45
CA GLY A 41 10.83 -16.14 -59.50
C GLY A 41 9.78 -15.57 -60.45
N GLU A 42 9.85 -15.95 -61.73
CA GLU A 42 8.82 -15.60 -62.71
C GLU A 42 7.47 -16.14 -62.25
N GLY A 43 6.67 -15.28 -61.62
CA GLY A 43 5.31 -15.59 -61.24
C GLY A 43 4.41 -15.47 -62.47
N LYS A 44 3.81 -16.59 -62.89
CA LYS A 44 2.65 -16.52 -63.78
C LYS A 44 1.52 -15.80 -63.04
N LEU A 45 0.97 -14.77 -63.67
CA LEU A 45 -0.25 -14.12 -63.18
C LEU A 45 -1.42 -15.06 -63.47
N VAL A 46 -1.97 -15.65 -62.42
CA VAL A 46 -3.12 -16.55 -62.53
C VAL A 46 -4.35 -15.83 -62.03
N LYS A 47 -5.46 -15.92 -62.77
CA LYS A 47 -6.76 -15.35 -62.38
C LYS A 47 -7.57 -16.42 -61.66
N PRO A 48 -7.68 -16.39 -60.31
CA PRO A 48 -8.28 -17.51 -59.57
C PRO A 48 -9.76 -17.70 -59.88
N ALA A 49 -10.48 -16.65 -60.30
CA ALA A 49 -11.89 -16.75 -60.66
C ALA A 49 -12.16 -17.49 -61.99
N GLU A 50 -11.12 -17.64 -62.84
CA GLU A 50 -11.24 -18.24 -64.18
C GLU A 50 -10.59 -19.64 -64.26
N ASP A 51 -9.88 -20.06 -63.21
CA ASP A 51 -9.14 -21.33 -63.18
C ASP A 51 -9.37 -22.06 -61.85
N PHE A 52 -10.25 -23.06 -61.87
CA PHE A 52 -10.64 -23.84 -60.69
C PHE A 52 -9.53 -24.79 -60.23
N ASP A 53 -8.61 -25.16 -61.13
CA ASP A 53 -7.51 -26.06 -60.80
C ASP A 53 -6.48 -25.38 -59.90
N VAL A 54 -6.42 -24.03 -59.93
CA VAL A 54 -5.60 -23.22 -59.02
C VAL A 54 -6.14 -23.25 -57.60
N TRP A 55 -7.46 -23.27 -57.44
CA TRP A 55 -8.09 -23.48 -56.13
C TRP A 55 -7.88 -24.91 -55.65
N ARG A 56 -7.90 -25.89 -56.55
CA ARG A 56 -7.52 -27.25 -56.19
C ARG A 56 -6.06 -27.26 -55.74
N GLU A 57 -5.11 -26.89 -56.57
CA GLU A 57 -3.67 -26.93 -56.28
C GLU A 57 -3.26 -26.11 -55.02
N ALA A 58 -3.85 -24.94 -54.80
CA ALA A 58 -3.59 -24.13 -53.60
C ALA A 58 -4.06 -24.78 -52.29
N TYR A 59 -5.04 -25.69 -52.37
CA TYR A 59 -5.67 -26.36 -51.22
C TYR A 59 -5.43 -27.87 -51.14
N ASP A 60 -4.92 -28.52 -52.20
CA ASP A 60 -4.90 -29.98 -52.36
C ASP A 60 -3.56 -30.62 -51.93
N GLU A 61 -2.41 -29.93 -52.02
CA GLU A 61 -1.12 -30.66 -51.91
C GLU A 61 -0.12 -30.26 -50.81
N GLN A 62 -0.29 -29.18 -50.03
CA GLN A 62 0.72 -28.83 -49.01
C GLN A 62 0.16 -28.26 -47.69
N ARG A 63 -0.87 -28.90 -47.12
CA ARG A 63 -1.36 -28.51 -45.79
C ARG A 63 -0.32 -28.70 -44.68
N ASP A 64 0.47 -29.76 -44.76
CA ASP A 64 1.46 -30.12 -43.72
C ASP A 64 2.87 -29.54 -43.97
N ARG A 65 3.04 -28.67 -44.98
CA ARG A 65 4.36 -28.06 -45.22
C ARG A 65 4.71 -27.11 -44.06
N PRO A 66 5.88 -27.28 -43.43
CA PRO A 66 6.38 -26.35 -42.42
C PRO A 66 6.50 -24.94 -43.02
N LEU A 67 5.73 -23.99 -42.51
CA LEU A 67 5.87 -22.56 -42.79
C LEU A 67 6.97 -21.95 -41.92
N VAL A 68 6.98 -22.31 -40.63
CA VAL A 68 7.97 -21.85 -39.64
C VAL A 68 8.35 -23.02 -38.73
N PRO A 69 9.57 -23.56 -38.79
CA PRO A 69 10.02 -24.59 -37.86
C PRO A 69 10.24 -24.01 -36.46
N TYR A 70 9.87 -24.76 -35.42
CA TYR A 70 10.07 -24.38 -34.02
C TYR A 70 11.29 -25.08 -33.43
N PRO A 71 12.45 -24.42 -33.28
CA PRO A 71 13.65 -25.08 -32.78
C PRO A 71 13.59 -25.36 -31.27
N GLY A 72 14.32 -26.39 -30.86
CA GLY A 72 14.61 -26.66 -29.44
C GLY A 72 13.37 -27.02 -28.62
N LYS A 73 13.30 -26.57 -27.36
CA LYS A 73 12.22 -26.93 -26.42
C LYS A 73 10.83 -26.45 -26.86
N LEU A 74 10.76 -25.50 -27.79
CA LEU A 74 9.49 -24.95 -28.29
C LEU A 74 8.74 -25.97 -29.16
N SER A 75 9.47 -26.84 -29.89
CA SER A 75 8.88 -27.96 -30.65
C SER A 75 7.99 -28.87 -29.81
N ARG A 76 8.41 -29.13 -28.55
CA ARG A 76 7.67 -29.95 -27.59
C ARG A 76 6.35 -29.32 -27.14
N PHE A 77 6.18 -28.02 -27.35
CA PHE A 77 5.01 -27.27 -26.89
C PHE A 77 4.08 -26.88 -28.06
N LEU A 78 4.61 -26.61 -29.25
CA LEU A 78 3.86 -26.07 -30.40
C LEU A 78 3.93 -26.96 -31.66
N ASN A 79 4.25 -28.25 -31.51
CA ASN A 79 4.68 -29.16 -32.58
C ASN A 79 5.99 -28.73 -33.25
N ASP A 80 6.56 -29.53 -34.17
CA ASP A 80 7.88 -29.24 -34.77
C ASP A 80 7.88 -28.01 -35.69
N ALA A 81 6.72 -27.60 -36.21
CA ALA A 81 6.57 -26.44 -37.07
C ALA A 81 5.13 -25.90 -37.08
N MET A 82 4.99 -24.62 -37.42
CA MET A 82 3.73 -24.04 -37.86
C MET A 82 3.45 -24.48 -39.29
N VAL A 83 2.27 -25.04 -39.56
CA VAL A 83 1.79 -25.38 -40.91
C VAL A 83 0.61 -24.50 -41.29
N ARG A 84 0.17 -24.55 -42.55
CA ARG A 84 -0.99 -23.76 -43.01
C ARG A 84 -2.24 -24.15 -42.19
N ASP A 85 -3.08 -23.17 -41.87
CA ASP A 85 -4.28 -23.33 -41.01
C ASP A 85 -4.00 -23.77 -39.55
N SER A 86 -2.75 -23.70 -39.08
CA SER A 86 -2.44 -23.89 -37.66
C SER A 86 -3.03 -22.77 -36.80
N LEU A 87 -3.83 -23.15 -35.79
CA LEU A 87 -4.29 -22.24 -34.73
C LEU A 87 -3.42 -22.44 -33.49
N ILE A 88 -2.75 -21.37 -33.06
CA ILE A 88 -2.01 -21.36 -31.79
C ILE A 88 -2.76 -20.46 -30.82
N ALA A 89 -3.33 -21.06 -29.78
CA ALA A 89 -4.01 -20.35 -28.70
C ALA A 89 -3.19 -20.45 -27.41
N PHE A 90 -2.74 -19.31 -26.89
CA PHE A 90 -2.16 -19.23 -25.55
C PHE A 90 -3.28 -18.96 -24.54
N MET A 91 -3.80 -20.02 -23.92
CA MET A 91 -4.68 -19.85 -22.76
C MET A 91 -3.83 -19.64 -21.50
N GLY A 92 -3.69 -18.38 -21.10
CA GLY A 92 -3.26 -18.03 -19.75
C GLY A 92 -4.46 -18.04 -18.80
N PRO A 93 -4.33 -18.50 -17.55
CA PRO A 93 -5.36 -18.25 -16.55
C PRO A 93 -5.59 -16.73 -16.44
N ASP A 94 -6.85 -16.31 -16.26
CA ASP A 94 -7.20 -14.91 -16.09
C ASP A 94 -6.59 -14.37 -14.79
N LYS A 95 -5.33 -13.91 -14.87
CA LYS A 95 -4.63 -13.20 -13.80
C LYS A 95 -4.81 -11.68 -13.93
N SER A 96 -5.44 -11.22 -15.02
CA SER A 96 -5.80 -9.83 -15.24
C SER A 96 -7.07 -9.49 -14.46
N GLY A 97 -7.03 -8.47 -13.61
CA GLY A 97 -8.24 -7.91 -13.03
C GLY A 97 -8.60 -8.30 -11.60
N LYS A 98 -7.68 -8.88 -10.81
CA LYS A 98 -7.79 -8.92 -9.34
C LYS A 98 -7.54 -7.52 -8.77
N CYS A 99 -8.56 -6.89 -8.19
CA CYS A 99 -8.49 -5.48 -7.77
C CYS A 99 -8.77 -5.32 -6.28
N LEU A 100 -8.22 -4.25 -5.72
CA LEU A 100 -8.60 -3.68 -4.42
C LEU A 100 -9.13 -2.27 -4.69
N ALA A 101 -9.91 -1.73 -3.76
CA ALA A 101 -10.38 -0.35 -3.87
C ALA A 101 -9.21 0.65 -3.92
N GLU A 102 -9.38 1.74 -4.65
CA GLU A 102 -8.35 2.75 -4.93
C GLU A 102 -7.80 3.42 -3.67
N ASP A 103 -8.64 3.59 -2.65
CA ASP A 103 -8.31 4.21 -1.37
C ASP A 103 -7.63 3.25 -0.39
N THR A 104 -7.42 1.99 -0.77
CA THR A 104 -6.72 0.99 0.05
C THR A 104 -5.30 1.46 0.35
N GLU A 105 -4.97 1.53 1.63
CA GLU A 105 -3.66 1.95 2.12
C GLU A 105 -2.63 0.81 2.06
N VAL A 106 -1.45 1.10 1.51
CA VAL A 106 -0.32 0.20 1.36
C VAL A 106 0.88 0.74 2.13
N ILE A 107 1.47 -0.12 2.99
CA ILE A 107 2.70 0.21 3.72
C ILE A 107 3.90 -0.05 2.82
N LEU A 108 4.72 0.98 2.64
CA LEU A 108 5.98 0.89 1.91
C LEU A 108 7.14 0.50 2.85
N SER A 109 8.21 -0.03 2.27
CA SER A 109 9.40 -0.50 3.00
C SER A 109 10.15 0.60 3.76
N ASN A 110 9.97 1.88 3.38
CA ASN A 110 10.52 3.03 4.12
C ASN A 110 9.62 3.48 5.29
N GLY A 111 8.53 2.76 5.56
CA GLY A 111 7.55 3.07 6.59
C GLY A 111 6.46 4.05 6.17
N SER A 112 6.54 4.70 5.01
CA SER A 112 5.43 5.54 4.53
C SER A 112 4.20 4.69 4.18
N VAL A 113 3.04 5.34 4.15
CA VAL A 113 1.76 4.72 3.76
C VAL A 113 1.20 5.53 2.59
N LYS A 114 0.81 4.85 1.52
CA LYS A 114 0.18 5.47 0.34
C LYS A 114 -1.05 4.67 -0.09
N THR A 115 -2.04 5.34 -0.67
CA THR A 115 -3.18 4.66 -1.29
C THR A 115 -2.74 4.01 -2.60
N ILE A 116 -3.45 2.96 -3.03
CA ILE A 116 -3.22 2.32 -4.33
C ILE A 116 -3.37 3.36 -5.45
N GLU A 117 -4.38 4.22 -5.39
CA GLU A 117 -4.60 5.32 -6.34
C GLU A 117 -3.32 6.15 -6.55
N LYS A 118 -2.71 6.63 -5.46
CA LYS A 118 -1.49 7.45 -5.53
C LYS A 118 -0.33 6.67 -6.13
N LEU A 119 -0.17 5.41 -5.75
CA LEU A 119 0.90 4.55 -6.28
C LEU A 119 0.74 4.31 -7.79
N VAL A 120 -0.49 4.06 -8.24
CA VAL A 120 -0.84 3.85 -9.65
C VAL A 120 -0.71 5.14 -10.47
N ALA A 121 -1.02 6.30 -9.89
CA ALA A 121 -0.84 7.60 -10.55
C ALA A 121 0.64 7.98 -10.68
N GLU A 122 1.45 7.76 -9.64
CA GLU A 122 2.88 8.10 -9.62
C GLU A 122 3.74 7.19 -10.51
N LYS A 123 3.35 5.92 -10.70
CA LYS A 123 4.05 4.89 -11.50
C LYS A 123 5.57 4.85 -11.28
N SER A 124 6.01 5.07 -10.05
CA SER A 124 7.43 5.15 -9.73
C SER A 124 8.10 3.76 -9.79
N ARG A 125 9.19 3.65 -10.55
CA ARG A 125 9.93 2.38 -10.80
C ARG A 125 10.73 1.85 -9.60
N SER A 126 10.62 2.46 -8.42
CA SER A 126 11.40 2.07 -7.23
C SER A 126 10.54 1.92 -5.98
N VAL A 127 9.24 1.67 -6.16
CA VAL A 127 8.34 1.40 -5.04
C VAL A 127 8.61 0.00 -4.51
N ARG A 128 8.90 -0.08 -3.21
CA ARG A 128 9.02 -1.34 -2.47
C ARG A 128 7.96 -1.43 -1.40
N VAL A 129 7.12 -2.45 -1.47
CA VAL A 129 6.02 -2.75 -0.54
C VAL A 129 6.42 -3.86 0.42
N ILE A 130 5.62 -4.04 1.47
CA ILE A 130 5.78 -5.18 2.37
C ILE A 130 4.88 -6.32 1.92
N ALA A 131 5.51 -7.44 1.58
CA ALA A 131 4.85 -8.66 1.11
C ALA A 131 5.22 -9.85 2.01
N MET A 132 4.41 -10.90 1.96
CA MET A 132 4.70 -12.14 2.66
C MET A 132 5.50 -13.08 1.77
N ASN A 133 6.66 -13.53 2.24
CA ASN A 133 7.37 -14.64 1.63
C ASN A 133 6.67 -15.96 2.01
N GLU A 134 6.13 -16.68 1.04
CA GLU A 134 5.33 -17.90 1.25
C GLU A 134 6.16 -19.07 1.80
N ALA A 135 7.45 -19.16 1.45
CA ALA A 135 8.32 -20.23 1.93
C ALA A 135 8.71 -20.04 3.40
N THR A 136 9.00 -18.81 3.81
CA THR A 136 9.45 -18.51 5.18
C THR A 136 8.35 -18.02 6.11
N ASN A 137 7.17 -17.70 5.57
CA ASN A 137 6.07 -17.07 6.30
C ASN A 137 6.43 -15.73 6.98
N HIS A 138 7.43 -15.03 6.46
CA HIS A 138 7.91 -13.75 6.99
C HIS A 138 7.59 -12.61 6.03
N LEU A 139 7.38 -11.42 6.60
CA LEU A 139 7.23 -10.22 5.81
C LEU A 139 8.59 -9.73 5.32
N VAL A 140 8.67 -9.41 4.04
CA VAL A 140 9.87 -8.92 3.36
C VAL A 140 9.53 -7.72 2.49
N ALA A 141 10.53 -6.87 2.22
CA ALA A 141 10.38 -5.83 1.22
C ALA A 141 10.42 -6.45 -0.18
N SER A 142 9.42 -6.15 -1.01
CA SER A 142 9.33 -6.61 -2.40
C SER A 142 9.18 -5.42 -3.34
N GLU A 143 9.83 -5.51 -4.49
CA GLU A 143 9.69 -4.52 -5.56
C GLU A 143 8.35 -4.68 -6.28
N VAL A 144 7.75 -3.56 -6.67
CA VAL A 144 6.51 -3.54 -7.45
C VAL A 144 6.86 -3.53 -8.95
N GLU A 145 6.49 -4.59 -9.65
CA GLU A 145 6.80 -4.77 -11.08
C GLU A 145 5.85 -4.01 -12.01
N GLY A 146 4.62 -3.72 -11.56
CA GLY A 146 3.61 -3.10 -12.40
C GLY A 146 2.49 -2.44 -11.61
N PHE A 147 1.91 -1.41 -12.23
CA PHE A 147 0.78 -0.65 -11.70
C PHE A 147 -0.37 -0.71 -12.70
N PHE A 148 -1.51 -1.21 -12.25
CA PHE A 148 -2.66 -1.48 -13.11
C PHE A 148 -3.88 -0.71 -12.59
N ASP A 149 -4.44 0.11 -13.45
CA ASP A 149 -5.80 0.63 -13.31
C ASP A 149 -6.72 -0.27 -14.15
N ASN A 150 -7.66 -0.93 -13.48
CA ASN A 150 -8.60 -1.85 -14.11
C ASN A 150 -10.01 -1.25 -14.21
N GLY A 151 -10.13 0.07 -14.06
CA GLY A 151 -11.36 0.83 -14.10
C GLY A 151 -12.33 0.48 -12.96
N SER A 152 -13.59 0.86 -13.15
CA SER A 152 -14.65 0.59 -12.19
C SER A 152 -15.09 -0.88 -12.24
N LYS A 153 -15.07 -1.54 -11.08
CA LYS A 153 -15.56 -2.91 -10.89
C LYS A 153 -16.40 -3.01 -9.64
N GLU A 154 -17.35 -3.95 -9.64
CA GLU A 154 -18.06 -4.33 -8.42
C GLU A 154 -17.08 -4.87 -7.37
N CYS A 155 -17.20 -4.38 -6.14
CA CYS A 155 -16.34 -4.74 -5.02
C CYS A 155 -17.17 -5.13 -3.81
N TRP A 156 -16.63 -6.04 -3.02
CA TRP A 156 -17.23 -6.52 -1.77
C TRP A 156 -16.36 -6.10 -0.58
N GLU A 157 -17.00 -5.67 0.50
CA GLU A 157 -16.31 -5.40 1.76
C GLU A 157 -16.14 -6.71 2.55
N VAL A 158 -14.88 -7.05 2.84
CA VAL A 158 -14.51 -8.17 3.69
C VAL A 158 -14.18 -7.64 5.07
N GLU A 159 -14.97 -8.03 6.08
CA GLU A 159 -14.71 -7.71 7.48
C GLU A 159 -14.33 -8.96 8.29
N THR A 160 -13.18 -8.90 8.95
CA THR A 160 -12.76 -9.96 9.88
C THR A 160 -13.39 -9.78 11.26
N ARG A 161 -13.49 -10.83 12.07
CA ARG A 161 -13.89 -10.75 13.50
C ARG A 161 -13.04 -9.76 14.32
N SER A 162 -11.82 -9.48 13.89
CA SER A 162 -10.93 -8.49 14.52
C SER A 162 -11.26 -7.03 14.17
N GLY A 163 -12.18 -6.79 13.23
CA GLY A 163 -12.60 -5.48 12.72
C GLY A 163 -11.70 -4.90 11.62
N ARG A 164 -10.78 -5.70 11.06
CA ARG A 164 -10.06 -5.34 9.82
C ARG A 164 -11.04 -5.41 8.65
N LYS A 165 -10.96 -4.40 7.77
CA LYS A 165 -11.79 -4.25 6.59
C LYS A 165 -10.93 -4.07 5.36
N ILE A 166 -11.38 -4.62 4.23
CA ILE A 166 -10.79 -4.39 2.91
C ILE A 166 -11.87 -4.55 1.84
N GLN A 167 -11.81 -3.74 0.79
CA GLN A 167 -12.72 -3.84 -0.35
C GLN A 167 -11.98 -4.44 -1.54
N ALA A 168 -12.55 -5.50 -2.12
CA ALA A 168 -11.90 -6.28 -3.17
C ALA A 168 -12.91 -6.87 -4.16
N THR A 169 -12.46 -7.21 -5.36
CA THR A 169 -13.26 -7.96 -6.34
C THR A 169 -13.36 -9.44 -5.95
N LEU A 170 -14.42 -10.16 -6.38
CA LEU A 170 -14.64 -11.58 -6.04
C LEU A 170 -13.51 -12.52 -6.47
N ASN A 171 -12.78 -12.19 -7.54
CA ASN A 171 -11.62 -12.94 -8.01
C ASN A 171 -10.31 -12.59 -7.28
N HIS A 172 -10.32 -11.63 -6.35
CA HIS A 172 -9.13 -11.26 -5.58
C HIS A 172 -8.78 -12.38 -4.59
N PRO A 173 -7.57 -12.96 -4.66
CA PRO A 173 -7.20 -14.07 -3.79
C PRO A 173 -6.77 -13.56 -2.42
N PHE A 174 -7.19 -14.27 -1.38
CA PHE A 174 -6.73 -14.09 -0.01
C PHE A 174 -6.05 -15.36 0.48
N TYR A 175 -5.06 -15.21 1.34
CA TYR A 175 -4.35 -16.35 1.91
C TYR A 175 -5.15 -16.91 3.09
N THR A 176 -5.73 -18.09 2.92
CA THR A 176 -6.53 -18.82 3.90
C THR A 176 -5.71 -19.96 4.50
N VAL A 177 -6.36 -20.85 5.25
CA VAL A 177 -5.74 -22.09 5.76
C VAL A 177 -5.37 -23.07 4.65
N ASP A 178 -6.10 -23.02 3.52
CA ASP A 178 -5.91 -23.89 2.36
C ASP A 178 -5.04 -23.25 1.27
N GLY A 179 -4.38 -22.12 1.59
CA GLY A 179 -3.57 -21.34 0.66
C GLY A 179 -4.34 -20.19 0.01
N TRP A 180 -3.97 -19.82 -1.22
CA TRP A 180 -4.62 -18.73 -1.93
C TRP A 180 -6.02 -19.14 -2.42
N THR A 181 -7.06 -18.53 -1.84
CA THR A 181 -8.46 -18.78 -2.17
C THR A 181 -9.08 -17.49 -2.71
N MET A 182 -9.83 -17.53 -3.82
CA MET A 182 -10.54 -16.35 -4.33
C MET A 182 -11.65 -15.95 -3.36
N LEU A 183 -11.92 -14.65 -3.24
CA LEU A 183 -12.95 -14.15 -2.33
C LEU A 183 -14.32 -14.82 -2.53
N LYS A 184 -14.73 -15.10 -3.78
CA LYS A 184 -15.98 -15.81 -4.09
C LYS A 184 -16.09 -17.22 -3.48
N ASP A 185 -14.96 -17.86 -3.18
CA ASP A 185 -14.90 -19.21 -2.66
C ASP A 185 -14.66 -19.22 -1.13
N ILE A 186 -14.59 -18.04 -0.49
CA ILE A 186 -14.42 -17.89 0.95
C ILE A 186 -15.78 -17.72 1.62
N PHE A 187 -16.10 -18.62 2.56
CA PHE A 187 -17.34 -18.55 3.33
C PHE A 187 -17.19 -17.73 4.62
N ILE A 188 -18.31 -17.21 5.14
CA ILE A 188 -18.34 -16.46 6.40
C ILE A 188 -17.88 -17.35 7.56
N GLY A 189 -16.88 -16.87 8.31
CA GLY A 189 -16.28 -17.61 9.42
C GLY A 189 -14.97 -18.30 9.07
N ALA A 190 -14.58 -18.33 7.78
CA ALA A 190 -13.28 -18.81 7.35
C ALA A 190 -12.12 -18.01 7.99
N PHE A 191 -10.99 -18.68 8.20
CA PHE A 191 -9.77 -18.06 8.70
C PHE A 191 -8.95 -17.49 7.55
N MET A 192 -8.58 -16.22 7.69
CA MET A 192 -7.74 -15.51 6.74
C MET A 192 -6.46 -15.05 7.43
N ARG A 193 -5.36 -15.08 6.70
CA ARG A 193 -4.07 -14.67 7.23
C ARG A 193 -3.98 -13.15 7.31
N VAL A 194 -3.53 -12.68 8.46
CA VAL A 194 -3.28 -11.25 8.73
C VAL A 194 -1.94 -11.09 9.44
N PRO A 195 -1.24 -9.97 9.24
CA PRO A 195 0.03 -9.74 9.92
C PRO A 195 -0.19 -9.55 11.43
N LYS A 196 0.59 -10.28 12.24
CA LYS A 196 0.71 -10.02 13.69
C LYS A 196 1.65 -8.86 13.98
N ARG A 197 2.69 -8.71 13.14
CA ARG A 197 3.69 -7.64 13.23
C ARG A 197 4.13 -7.24 11.83
N VAL A 198 4.08 -5.95 11.53
CA VAL A 198 4.63 -5.40 10.27
C VAL A 198 6.12 -5.12 10.42
N GLY A 199 6.55 -4.60 11.57
CA GLY A 199 7.97 -4.43 11.88
C GLY A 199 8.71 -3.35 11.07
N VAL A 200 7.99 -2.54 10.28
CA VAL A 200 8.60 -1.49 9.45
C VAL A 200 8.49 -0.13 10.11
N PHE A 201 9.65 0.49 10.26
CA PHE A 201 9.82 1.84 10.79
C PHE A 201 10.67 2.63 9.81
N GLY A 202 10.50 3.95 9.77
CA GLY A 202 11.39 4.77 8.98
C GLY A 202 12.64 5.17 9.77
N ASN A 203 13.43 6.05 9.17
CA ASN A 203 14.67 6.58 9.72
C ASN A 203 14.64 8.10 9.88
N ALA A 204 13.53 8.76 9.50
CA ALA A 204 13.39 10.20 9.67
C ALA A 204 13.33 10.55 11.15
N ARG A 205 13.88 11.71 11.50
CA ARG A 205 13.73 12.28 12.84
C ARG A 205 13.05 13.63 12.75
N VAL A 206 12.00 13.79 13.54
CA VAL A 206 11.35 15.07 13.81
C VAL A 206 11.83 15.57 15.18
N SER A 207 11.85 16.87 15.47
CA SER A 207 12.20 17.30 16.83
C SER A 207 11.19 16.73 17.84
N ASN A 208 11.67 16.21 18.97
CA ASN A 208 10.79 15.64 19.99
C ASN A 208 9.71 16.64 20.45
N PRO A 209 10.00 17.92 20.71
CA PRO A 209 8.96 18.90 21.04
C PRO A 209 7.88 18.97 19.96
N LYS A 210 8.25 19.06 18.68
CA LYS A 210 7.27 19.11 17.58
C LYS A 210 6.38 17.86 17.53
N LEU A 211 6.97 16.67 17.73
CA LEU A 211 6.23 15.41 17.71
C LEU A 211 5.28 15.27 18.92
N LYS A 212 5.74 15.69 20.10
CA LYS A 212 4.93 15.73 21.32
C LYS A 212 3.77 16.69 21.16
N PHE A 213 4.03 17.91 20.68
CA PHE A 213 3.02 18.92 20.38
C PHE A 213 1.96 18.38 19.41
N LEU A 214 2.40 17.76 18.32
CA LEU A 214 1.50 17.11 17.36
C LEU A 214 0.58 16.09 18.04
N SER A 215 1.15 15.18 18.84
CA SER A 215 0.37 14.16 19.53
C SER A 215 -0.65 14.75 20.50
N TYR A 216 -0.26 15.76 21.28
CA TYR A 216 -1.17 16.47 22.19
C TYR A 216 -2.30 17.18 21.44
N MET A 217 -1.99 17.84 20.33
CA MET A 217 -2.96 18.58 19.55
C MET A 217 -3.93 17.68 18.76
N LEU A 218 -3.50 16.47 18.39
CA LEU A 218 -4.39 15.47 17.81
C LEU A 218 -5.40 14.94 18.85
N ALA A 219 -4.93 14.57 20.03
CA ALA A 219 -5.76 14.00 21.10
C ALA A 219 -6.67 15.04 21.77
N GLU A 220 -6.09 16.11 22.31
CA GLU A 220 -6.76 17.03 23.25
C GLU A 220 -6.77 18.49 22.75
N GLY A 221 -6.25 18.71 21.55
CA GLY A 221 -6.21 20.03 20.92
C GLY A 221 -7.48 20.37 20.15
N CYS A 222 -7.70 21.66 19.94
CA CYS A 222 -8.71 22.20 19.03
C CYS A 222 -8.08 23.34 18.24
N CYS A 223 -8.27 23.38 16.92
CA CYS A 223 -7.78 24.47 16.06
C CYS A 223 -8.80 24.79 14.97
N ILE A 224 -9.80 25.59 15.30
CA ILE A 224 -10.91 25.92 14.39
C ILE A 224 -10.72 27.35 13.86
N SER A 225 -11.10 27.56 12.61
CA SER A 225 -11.15 28.89 12.00
C SER A 225 -12.46 29.58 12.39
N ASN A 226 -12.37 30.84 12.79
CA ASN A 226 -13.51 31.73 12.94
C ASN A 226 -13.25 33.01 12.13
N GLN A 227 -14.05 33.25 11.09
CA GLN A 227 -13.97 34.46 10.25
C GLN A 227 -12.55 34.78 9.76
N GLY A 228 -11.78 33.75 9.34
CA GLY A 228 -10.43 33.89 8.81
C GLY A 228 -9.29 33.85 9.85
N SER A 229 -9.60 33.87 11.15
CA SER A 229 -8.63 33.73 12.23
C SER A 229 -8.72 32.34 12.89
N TYR A 230 -7.57 31.70 13.12
CA TYR A 230 -7.53 30.42 13.83
C TYR A 230 -7.36 30.64 15.32
N ASN A 231 -8.20 29.99 16.11
CA ASN A 231 -7.99 29.88 17.55
C ASN A 231 -7.57 28.46 17.89
N SER A 232 -6.47 28.32 18.62
CA SER A 232 -5.97 27.01 19.05
C SER A 232 -5.94 26.90 20.58
N ILE A 233 -6.53 25.80 21.08
CA ILE A 233 -6.69 25.52 22.50
C ILE A 233 -6.25 24.09 22.76
N PHE A 234 -5.58 23.88 23.89
CA PHE A 234 -5.32 22.56 24.48
C PHE A 234 -5.99 22.49 25.85
N THR A 235 -6.66 21.38 26.16
CA THR A 235 -7.34 21.20 27.46
C THR A 235 -6.97 19.85 28.04
N ASN A 236 -6.46 19.82 29.28
CA ASN A 236 -6.23 18.56 29.98
C ASN A 236 -6.14 18.78 31.50
N THR A 237 -6.67 17.85 32.29
CA THR A 237 -6.70 17.93 33.76
C THR A 237 -5.52 17.24 34.42
N ASP A 238 -4.83 16.33 33.73
CA ASP A 238 -3.69 15.59 34.28
C ASP A 238 -2.45 16.50 34.35
N SER A 239 -1.90 16.67 35.56
CA SER A 239 -0.78 17.58 35.82
C SER A 239 0.53 17.15 35.14
N VAL A 240 0.75 15.85 34.95
CA VAL A 240 1.93 15.31 34.25
C VAL A 240 1.84 15.66 32.77
N ILE A 241 0.68 15.43 32.16
CA ILE A 241 0.40 15.78 30.76
C ILE A 241 0.52 17.30 30.55
N VAL A 242 -0.10 18.09 31.42
CA VAL A 242 -0.06 19.56 31.34
C VAL A 242 1.37 20.09 31.49
N SER A 243 2.16 19.54 32.42
CA SER A 243 3.56 19.94 32.61
C SER A 243 4.40 19.64 31.37
N ASP A 244 4.27 18.42 30.84
CA ASP A 244 5.01 17.98 29.66
C ASP A 244 4.64 18.77 28.40
N PHE A 245 3.35 19.08 28.21
CA PHE A 245 2.85 19.96 27.15
C PHE A 245 3.40 21.39 27.27
N LYS A 246 3.44 21.96 28.48
CA LYS A 246 4.00 23.31 28.70
C LYS A 246 5.49 23.39 28.38
N ASN A 247 6.27 22.37 28.78
CA ASN A 247 7.69 22.28 28.42
C ASN A 247 7.86 22.23 26.90
N CYS A 248 7.05 21.43 26.23
CA CYS A 248 7.02 21.35 24.78
C CYS A 248 6.70 22.70 24.12
N CYS A 249 5.72 23.45 24.63
CA CYS A 249 5.42 24.80 24.13
C CYS A 249 6.59 25.76 24.32
N LYS A 250 7.27 25.72 25.47
CA LYS A 250 8.45 26.55 25.76
C LYS A 250 9.58 26.29 24.76
N GLU A 251 9.88 25.02 24.48
CA GLU A 251 10.92 24.63 23.51
C GLU A 251 10.58 25.01 22.06
N LEU A 252 9.28 25.10 21.73
CA LEU A 252 8.80 25.51 20.41
C LEU A 252 8.57 27.02 20.27
N GLY A 253 8.80 27.81 21.32
CA GLY A 253 8.48 29.24 21.32
C GLY A 253 6.98 29.56 21.22
N ILE A 254 6.12 28.63 21.65
CA ILE A 254 4.66 28.81 21.65
C ILE A 254 4.24 29.34 23.03
N THR A 255 3.59 30.51 23.04
CA THR A 255 3.05 31.09 24.26
C THR A 255 1.71 30.45 24.58
N TYR A 256 1.51 30.02 25.83
CA TYR A 256 0.24 29.51 26.32
C TYR A 256 -0.34 30.42 27.41
N THR A 257 -1.66 30.64 27.38
CA THR A 257 -2.37 31.42 28.41
C THR A 257 -3.57 30.61 28.89
N LYS A 258 -3.71 30.45 30.22
CA LYS A 258 -4.88 29.75 30.79
C LYS A 258 -6.15 30.51 30.45
N VAL A 259 -7.20 29.80 30.03
CA VAL A 259 -8.50 30.35 29.68
C VAL A 259 -9.62 29.52 30.33
N GLY A 260 -10.66 30.18 30.84
CA GLY A 260 -11.79 29.52 31.49
C GLY A 260 -11.45 28.90 32.86
N LYS A 261 -12.43 28.16 33.42
CA LYS A 261 -12.31 27.50 34.73
C LYS A 261 -11.53 26.19 34.66
N GLU A 262 -11.80 25.40 33.63
CA GLU A 262 -11.07 24.17 33.32
C GLU A 262 -9.61 24.47 32.95
N PRO A 263 -8.68 23.51 33.10
CA PRO A 263 -7.29 23.64 32.65
C PRO A 263 -7.19 23.62 31.11
N SER A 264 -7.70 24.69 30.51
CA SER A 264 -7.61 25.00 29.08
C SER A 264 -6.58 26.09 28.84
N TYR A 265 -5.82 25.96 27.77
CA TYR A 265 -4.69 26.81 27.43
C TYR A 265 -4.84 27.28 25.98
N ARG A 266 -4.98 28.59 25.78
CA ARG A 266 -4.95 29.21 24.46
C ARG A 266 -3.51 29.34 24.00
N LEU A 267 -3.21 28.93 22.77
CA LEU A 267 -1.86 28.87 22.23
C LEU A 267 -1.68 29.99 21.19
N LYS A 268 -0.71 30.87 21.42
CA LYS A 268 -0.29 31.94 20.50
C LYS A 268 1.03 31.54 19.82
N GLY A 269 1.15 31.85 18.53
CA GLY A 269 2.32 31.45 17.71
C GLY A 269 2.27 30.02 17.16
N SER A 270 1.26 29.22 17.53
CA SER A 270 1.11 27.82 17.12
C SER A 270 0.55 27.62 15.71
N ILE A 271 -0.12 28.63 15.12
CA ILE A 271 -0.93 28.46 13.91
C ILE A 271 -0.09 28.05 12.69
N SER A 272 1.11 28.61 12.52
CA SER A 272 2.01 28.23 11.42
C SER A 272 2.38 26.74 11.51
N LEU A 273 2.77 26.28 12.69
CA LEU A 273 3.08 24.87 12.95
C LEU A 273 1.86 23.97 12.77
N LEU A 274 0.68 24.38 13.23
CA LEU A 274 -0.56 23.61 13.05
C LEU A 274 -0.99 23.51 11.58
N LYS A 275 -0.72 24.53 10.76
CA LYS A 275 -0.91 24.47 9.30
C LYS A 275 0.08 23.51 8.66
N GLU A 276 1.36 23.63 9.02
CA GLU A 276 2.42 22.73 8.53
C GLU A 276 2.10 21.26 8.83
N LEU A 277 1.60 20.99 10.04
CA LEU A 277 1.20 19.66 10.48
C LEU A 277 -0.17 19.21 9.95
N GLY A 278 -0.90 20.05 9.19
CA GLY A 278 -2.22 19.69 8.66
C GLY A 278 -3.34 19.59 9.70
N LEU A 279 -3.18 20.20 10.88
CA LEU A 279 -4.19 20.18 11.95
C LEU A 279 -5.08 21.44 11.96
N ALA A 280 -4.63 22.53 11.33
CA ALA A 280 -5.40 23.78 11.30
C ALA A 280 -6.73 23.59 10.55
N GLY A 281 -7.83 24.03 11.16
CA GLY A 281 -9.18 23.94 10.58
C GLY A 281 -9.85 22.59 10.70
N HIS A 282 -9.19 21.61 11.33
CA HIS A 282 -9.71 20.26 11.48
C HIS A 282 -10.38 20.07 12.85
N THR A 283 -11.56 19.45 12.82
CA THR A 283 -12.32 19.00 13.99
C THR A 283 -11.85 17.62 14.45
N ALA A 284 -12.24 17.20 15.65
CA ALA A 284 -11.94 15.85 16.15
C ALA A 284 -12.34 14.73 15.15
N LYS A 285 -13.40 14.94 14.36
CA LYS A 285 -13.92 13.95 13.39
C LYS A 285 -13.13 13.84 12.09
N ASN A 286 -12.34 14.85 11.72
CA ASN A 286 -11.66 14.87 10.42
C ASN A 286 -10.14 15.07 10.49
N LYS A 287 -9.57 15.33 11.67
CA LYS A 287 -8.11 15.29 11.88
C LYS A 287 -7.54 13.94 11.43
N ARG A 288 -6.31 13.98 10.93
CA ARG A 288 -5.54 12.79 10.52
C ARG A 288 -4.14 12.86 11.12
N ILE A 289 -3.56 11.70 11.37
CA ILE A 289 -2.13 11.57 11.68
C ILE A 289 -1.34 11.96 10.41
N PRO A 290 -0.44 12.96 10.48
CA PRO A 290 0.36 13.37 9.33
C PRO A 290 1.34 12.28 8.85
N ASP A 291 1.58 12.24 7.54
CA ASP A 291 2.44 11.25 6.88
C ASP A 291 3.86 11.20 7.46
N CYS A 292 4.37 12.33 7.97
CA CYS A 292 5.69 12.39 8.59
C CYS A 292 5.82 11.46 9.81
N VAL A 293 4.75 11.18 10.55
CA VAL A 293 4.80 10.26 11.70
C VAL A 293 5.16 8.84 11.26
N TYR A 294 4.63 8.38 10.13
CA TYR A 294 4.82 7.01 9.64
C TYR A 294 6.26 6.70 9.19
N THR A 295 7.01 7.74 8.84
CA THR A 295 8.41 7.63 8.37
C THR A 295 9.41 7.92 9.49
N THR A 296 8.95 8.19 10.70
CA THR A 296 9.84 8.42 11.84
C THR A 296 10.42 7.11 12.39
N THR A 297 11.46 7.24 13.20
CA THR A 297 12.10 6.13 13.91
C THR A 297 11.15 5.45 14.91
N LYS A 298 11.48 4.21 15.27
CA LYS A 298 10.69 3.40 16.22
C LYS A 298 10.45 4.10 17.56
N ASP A 299 11.49 4.76 18.11
CA ASP A 299 11.40 5.53 19.37
C ASP A 299 10.45 6.73 19.25
N GLN A 300 10.39 7.37 18.09
CA GLN A 300 9.51 8.51 17.86
C GLN A 300 8.05 8.08 17.67
N ILE A 301 7.79 7.01 16.93
CA ILE A 301 6.44 6.44 16.86
C ILE A 301 5.99 5.99 18.26
N ALA A 302 6.89 5.41 19.06
CA ALA A 302 6.57 5.03 20.45
C ALA A 302 6.25 6.26 21.32
N LEU A 303 7.03 7.34 21.21
CA LEU A 303 6.78 8.61 21.92
C LEU A 303 5.43 9.22 21.54
N PHE A 304 5.11 9.24 20.24
CA PHE A 304 3.82 9.70 19.72
C PHE A 304 2.67 8.88 20.32
N LEU A 305 2.72 7.54 20.20
CA LEU A 305 1.67 6.67 20.73
C LEU A 305 1.55 6.79 22.25
N ARG A 306 2.66 6.90 22.98
CA ARG A 306 2.68 7.07 24.44
C ARG A 306 1.86 8.28 24.87
N ILE A 307 2.08 9.42 24.21
CA ILE A 307 1.36 10.66 24.51
C ILE A 307 -0.11 10.52 24.15
N PHE A 308 -0.38 10.05 22.94
CA PHE A 308 -1.74 9.89 22.44
C PHE A 308 -2.59 9.00 23.37
N PHE A 309 -2.05 7.85 23.79
CA PHE A 309 -2.71 6.94 24.73
C PHE A 309 -2.78 7.50 26.16
N SER A 310 -1.87 8.36 26.58
CA SER A 310 -1.98 9.02 27.90
C SER A 310 -3.13 10.03 27.93
N CYS A 311 -3.42 10.65 26.80
CA CYS A 311 -4.54 11.55 26.62
C CYS A 311 -5.87 10.78 26.48
N ASP A 312 -6.04 9.96 25.45
CA ASP A 312 -7.35 9.36 25.13
C ASP A 312 -7.51 7.89 25.52
N GLY A 313 -6.41 7.25 25.92
CA GLY A 313 -6.39 5.84 26.30
C GLY A 313 -6.53 5.63 27.80
N TYR A 314 -6.87 4.39 28.17
CA TYR A 314 -6.90 3.95 29.57
C TYR A 314 -6.53 2.47 29.68
N ILE A 315 -6.04 2.11 30.87
CA ILE A 315 -5.70 0.74 31.24
C ILE A 315 -6.56 0.32 32.42
N TYR A 316 -7.13 -0.87 32.34
CA TYR A 316 -7.98 -1.43 33.38
C TYR A 316 -7.74 -2.93 33.54
N LYS A 317 -8.17 -3.47 34.67
CA LYS A 317 -8.10 -4.90 34.96
C LYS A 317 -9.53 -5.44 35.11
N LEU A 318 -9.83 -6.55 34.46
CA LEU A 318 -11.07 -7.28 34.69
C LEU A 318 -10.79 -8.49 35.57
N HIS A 319 -11.69 -8.75 36.53
CA HIS A 319 -11.57 -9.88 37.43
C HIS A 319 -11.46 -11.20 36.64
N GLY A 320 -10.42 -11.98 36.92
CA GLY A 320 -10.13 -13.23 36.21
C GLY A 320 -9.70 -13.09 34.73
N ARG A 321 -9.59 -11.88 34.16
CA ARG A 321 -9.31 -11.68 32.72
C ARG A 321 -8.13 -10.76 32.39
N GLY A 322 -7.20 -10.54 33.31
CA GLY A 322 -5.96 -9.80 33.04
C GLY A 322 -6.16 -8.30 32.84
N ARG A 323 -5.11 -7.63 32.33
CA ARG A 323 -5.11 -6.19 32.02
C ARG A 323 -5.55 -5.96 30.57
N PHE A 324 -6.23 -4.85 30.34
CA PHE A 324 -6.72 -4.40 29.05
C PHE A 324 -6.29 -2.96 28.82
N ILE A 325 -5.91 -2.64 27.58
CA ILE A 325 -5.66 -1.27 27.14
C ILE A 325 -6.69 -0.94 26.08
N GLU A 326 -7.38 0.19 26.25
CA GLU A 326 -8.43 0.64 25.35
C GLU A 326 -8.25 2.11 25.01
N ILE A 327 -8.64 2.46 23.78
CA ILE A 327 -8.80 3.84 23.32
C ILE A 327 -10.06 3.92 22.46
N THR A 328 -10.86 4.96 22.67
CA THR A 328 -12.13 5.18 21.95
C THR A 328 -12.13 6.56 21.33
N LEU A 329 -12.41 6.67 20.03
CA LEU A 329 -12.44 7.94 19.30
C LEU A 329 -13.73 8.04 18.47
N ALA A 330 -14.18 9.26 18.19
CA ALA A 330 -15.27 9.55 17.24
C ALA A 330 -14.77 9.71 15.78
N ASN A 331 -13.54 9.28 15.51
CA ASN A 331 -12.88 9.38 14.20
C ASN A 331 -12.32 8.01 13.83
N GLU A 332 -13.10 7.28 13.03
CA GLU A 332 -12.73 5.95 12.54
C GLU A 332 -11.37 5.93 11.86
N LYS A 333 -11.14 6.90 10.96
CA LYS A 333 -9.93 6.96 10.13
C LYS A 333 -8.69 7.11 10.99
N MET A 334 -8.70 8.05 11.93
CA MET A 334 -7.58 8.24 12.86
C MET A 334 -7.35 7.02 13.75
N LEU A 335 -8.42 6.31 14.15
CA LEU A 335 -8.26 5.08 14.92
C LEU A 335 -7.65 3.94 14.08
N ARG A 336 -8.01 3.84 12.78
CA ARG A 336 -7.34 2.93 11.84
C ARG A 336 -5.87 3.31 11.62
N GLN A 337 -5.56 4.61 11.57
CA GLN A 337 -4.18 5.10 11.53
C GLN A 337 -3.37 4.65 12.76
N ILE A 338 -3.94 4.75 13.97
CA ILE A 338 -3.34 4.21 15.20
C ILE A 338 -3.18 2.69 15.13
N SER A 339 -4.17 1.96 14.60
CA SER A 339 -4.10 0.52 14.38
C SER A 339 -2.85 0.12 13.57
N HIS A 340 -2.58 0.83 12.47
CA HIS A 340 -1.38 0.61 11.65
C HIS A 340 -0.09 0.85 12.43
N LEU A 341 -0.02 1.90 13.26
CA LEU A 341 1.17 2.16 14.08
C LEU A 341 1.39 1.07 15.14
N LEU A 342 0.33 0.61 15.82
CA LEU A 342 0.41 -0.49 16.80
C LEU A 342 0.92 -1.80 16.17
N LEU A 343 0.47 -2.13 14.96
CA LEU A 343 0.91 -3.33 14.24
C LEU A 343 2.42 -3.32 13.90
N ARG A 344 3.07 -2.15 13.84
CA ARG A 344 4.54 -2.07 13.65
C ARG A 344 5.29 -2.63 14.85
N PHE A 345 4.77 -2.42 16.06
CA PHE A 345 5.30 -2.97 17.31
C PHE A 345 4.91 -4.44 17.53
N GLY A 346 4.04 -5.01 16.69
CA GLY A 346 3.50 -6.36 16.90
C GLY A 346 2.36 -6.39 17.92
N ILE A 347 1.66 -5.27 18.12
CA ILE A 347 0.56 -5.17 19.07
C ILE A 347 -0.74 -5.46 18.33
N VAL A 348 -1.18 -6.72 18.40
CA VAL A 348 -2.47 -7.12 17.84
C VAL A 348 -3.60 -6.69 18.78
N HIS A 349 -4.67 -6.20 18.17
CA HIS A 349 -5.82 -5.65 18.87
C HIS A 349 -7.10 -5.95 18.10
N THR A 350 -8.23 -5.68 18.75
CA THR A 350 -9.54 -5.72 18.13
C THR A 350 -10.08 -4.32 17.91
N PHE A 351 -10.68 -4.12 16.75
CA PHE A 351 -11.41 -2.93 16.38
C PHE A 351 -12.90 -3.20 16.54
N ARG A 352 -13.62 -2.27 17.16
CA ARG A 352 -15.06 -2.40 17.42
C ARG A 352 -15.73 -1.05 17.23
N TYR A 353 -16.90 -1.08 16.61
CA TYR A 353 -17.83 0.04 16.61
C TYR A 353 -18.79 -0.06 17.80
N LYS A 354 -19.21 1.08 18.33
CA LYS A 354 -20.31 1.20 19.31
C LYS A 354 -21.01 2.54 19.11
N GLN A 355 -22.32 2.57 19.34
CA GLN A 355 -23.03 3.83 19.53
C GLN A 355 -22.88 4.29 20.98
N ALA A 356 -22.21 5.42 21.19
CA ALA A 356 -22.07 6.05 22.49
C ALA A 356 -23.23 7.03 22.72
N ARG A 357 -23.66 7.19 23.97
CA ARG A 357 -24.64 8.20 24.39
C ARG A 357 -23.95 9.23 25.26
N CYS A 358 -24.07 10.51 24.91
CA CYS A 358 -23.59 11.63 25.71
C CYS A 358 -24.64 12.73 25.72
N ASN A 359 -25.06 13.18 26.90
CA ASN A 359 -26.09 14.22 27.08
C ASN A 359 -27.37 13.95 26.26
N GLY A 360 -27.84 12.69 26.25
CA GLY A 360 -29.04 12.27 25.50
C GLY A 360 -28.85 12.15 23.98
N LYS A 361 -27.70 12.54 23.42
CA LYS A 361 -27.39 12.41 22.00
C LYS A 361 -26.58 11.14 21.73
N VAL A 362 -26.84 10.52 20.58
CA VAL A 362 -26.12 9.32 20.12
C VAL A 362 -24.97 9.75 19.20
N PHE A 363 -23.82 9.12 19.39
CA PHE A 363 -22.61 9.38 18.60
C PHE A 363 -21.95 8.07 18.20
N ASP A 364 -21.42 8.04 16.99
CA ASP A 364 -20.58 6.94 16.53
C ASP A 364 -19.23 6.98 17.24
N ALA A 365 -18.85 5.84 17.82
CA ALA A 365 -17.59 5.68 18.51
C ALA A 365 -16.93 4.39 18.07
N TRP A 366 -15.64 4.48 17.79
CA TRP A 366 -14.81 3.33 17.43
C TRP A 366 -13.79 3.12 18.53
N ARG A 367 -13.50 1.86 18.84
CA ARG A 367 -12.56 1.49 19.90
C ARG A 367 -11.55 0.47 19.43
N ILE A 368 -10.31 0.66 19.89
CA ILE A 368 -9.25 -0.34 19.85
C ILE A 368 -9.14 -0.95 21.23
N VAL A 369 -9.16 -2.28 21.31
CA VAL A 369 -8.97 -3.03 22.55
C VAL A 369 -7.80 -3.99 22.40
N ILE A 370 -6.78 -3.82 23.24
CA ILE A 370 -5.65 -4.73 23.41
C ILE A 370 -5.95 -5.57 24.66
N SER A 371 -6.31 -6.84 24.45
CA SER A 371 -6.82 -7.73 25.51
C SER A 371 -5.90 -8.88 25.89
N CYS A 372 -5.00 -9.30 25.00
CA CYS A 372 -4.08 -10.41 25.30
C CYS A 372 -2.89 -9.89 26.11
N SER A 373 -2.52 -10.62 27.17
CA SER A 373 -1.41 -10.27 28.06
C SER A 373 -0.09 -10.07 27.32
N GLU A 374 0.18 -10.86 26.29
CA GLU A 374 1.36 -10.70 25.42
C GLU A 374 1.42 -9.30 24.81
N TYR A 375 0.36 -8.87 24.12
CA TYR A 375 0.31 -7.56 23.44
C TYR A 375 0.24 -6.39 24.43
N VAL A 376 -0.40 -6.58 25.58
CA VAL A 376 -0.39 -5.59 26.67
C VAL A 376 1.02 -5.41 27.21
N ASN A 377 1.78 -6.49 27.42
CA ASN A 377 3.16 -6.41 27.88
C ASN A 377 4.07 -5.75 26.84
N ILE A 378 3.87 -6.04 25.55
CA ILE A 378 4.57 -5.33 24.47
C ILE A 378 4.24 -3.84 24.51
N PHE A 379 2.96 -3.46 24.64
CA PHE A 379 2.57 -2.06 24.76
C PHE A 379 3.26 -1.38 25.94
N LEU A 380 3.20 -1.97 27.14
CA LEU A 380 3.78 -1.39 28.35
C LEU A 380 5.31 -1.28 28.29
N ARG A 381 5.98 -2.20 27.60
CA ARG A 381 7.43 -2.18 27.42
C ARG A 381 7.88 -1.15 26.37
N GLU A 382 7.22 -1.14 25.22
CA GLU A 382 7.68 -0.35 24.05
C GLU A 382 7.10 1.06 24.05
N ILE A 383 5.82 1.22 24.40
CA ILE A 383 5.07 2.46 24.29
C ILE A 383 4.84 3.05 25.68
N ASN A 384 4.17 2.32 26.57
CA ASN A 384 3.79 2.76 27.92
C ASN A 384 2.91 4.04 27.93
N PHE A 385 2.62 4.55 29.11
CA PHE A 385 1.91 5.82 29.33
C PHE A 385 2.86 6.83 29.98
N LEU A 386 2.67 8.12 29.70
CA LEU A 386 3.25 9.21 30.50
C LEU A 386 2.56 9.31 31.86
N SER A 387 1.24 9.14 31.87
CA SER A 387 0.42 9.12 33.08
C SER A 387 -0.73 8.13 32.90
N TYR A 388 -1.10 7.47 33.99
CA TYR A 388 -2.17 6.48 33.98
C TYR A 388 -3.50 7.12 34.34
N LYS A 389 -4.46 7.13 33.40
CA LYS A 389 -5.87 7.30 33.73
C LYS A 389 -6.35 6.00 34.39
N LYS A 390 -6.30 5.93 35.73
CA LYS A 390 -6.65 4.73 36.50
C LYS A 390 -8.16 4.56 36.59
N THR A 391 -8.66 3.40 36.15
CA THR A 391 -9.92 2.82 36.62
C THR A 391 -9.59 1.47 37.27
N ASN A 392 -9.47 1.47 38.60
CA ASN A 392 -9.23 0.30 39.47
C ASN A 392 -8.07 -0.63 39.06
N ILE A 393 -6.84 -0.21 39.39
CA ILE A 393 -5.69 -1.12 39.46
C ILE A 393 -5.57 -1.58 40.92
N ILE A 394 -6.21 -2.71 41.24
CA ILE A 394 -5.90 -3.53 42.42
C ILE A 394 -5.17 -4.79 41.93
#